data_AF-A0A7C3BWZ9-F1
#
_entry.id   AF-A0A7C3BWZ9-F1
#
_cell.length_a   1.000
_cell.length_b   1.000
_cell.length_c   1.000
_cell.angle_alpha   90.00
_cell.angle_beta   90.00
_cell.angle_gamma   90.00
#
_symmetry.space_group_name_H-M   'P 1'
#
loop_
_entity.id
_entity.type
_entity.pdbx_description
1 polymer ?
#
loop_
_entity_poly.entity_id
_entity_poly.type
_entity_poly.pdbx_seq_one_letter_code
_entity_poly.pdbx_strand_id
1 'polypeptide(L)'
;MFCRNCGKELVGTPEICMGCGAKPLAGNSFCQACGAETNPLAEICIKCGARLVKAEVVDISPKSRLATTFLCILPAWIVGIAGIHRFYLGKIGTGIAMLLTLGGLGIWTLIDFIFAVPGNMKDKEGKLIKNW
;
A
#
# COMPACT_ATOMS: atom_id res chain seq x y z
N MET A 1 27.21 1.77 -7.20
CA MET A 1 25.81 1.54 -7.66
C MET A 1 25.16 2.90 -7.87
N PHE A 2 24.13 3.02 -8.70
CA PHE A 2 23.50 4.29 -9.04
C PHE A 2 22.07 4.38 -8.51
N CYS A 3 21.62 5.60 -8.20
CA CYS A 3 20.24 5.83 -7.80
C CYS A 3 19.30 5.69 -8.99
N ARG A 4 18.27 4.84 -8.88
CA ARG A 4 17.28 4.64 -9.95
C ARG A 4 16.29 5.80 -10.13
N ASN A 5 16.35 6.80 -9.25
CA ASN A 5 15.49 7.98 -9.29
C ASN A 5 16.20 9.23 -9.86
N CYS A 6 17.51 9.39 -9.65
CA CYS A 6 18.25 10.58 -10.11
C CYS A 6 19.57 10.30 -10.85
N GLY A 7 19.97 9.03 -11.01
CA GLY A 7 21.19 8.67 -11.75
C GLY A 7 22.51 8.98 -11.05
N LYS A 8 22.52 9.59 -9.85
CA LYS A 8 23.77 9.85 -9.10
C LYS A 8 24.38 8.55 -8.58
N GLU A 9 25.72 8.52 -8.60
CA GLU A 9 26.49 7.43 -8.00
C GLU A 9 26.30 7.42 -6.48
N LEU A 10 26.11 6.23 -5.93
CA LEU A 10 25.95 5.97 -4.52
C LEU A 10 27.21 5.27 -4.00
N VAL A 11 27.76 5.84 -2.95
CA VAL A 11 28.86 5.26 -2.19
C VAL A 11 28.25 4.24 -1.22
N GLY A 12 28.56 2.96 -1.41
CA GLY A 12 28.02 1.87 -0.60
C GLY A 12 26.52 1.58 -0.85
N THR A 13 25.82 1.14 0.20
CA THR A 13 24.39 0.78 0.19
C THR A 13 23.57 1.70 1.10
N PRO A 14 23.37 2.99 0.71
CA PRO A 14 22.62 3.93 1.54
C PRO A 14 21.12 3.62 1.53
N GLU A 15 20.45 3.79 2.67
CA GLU A 15 18.98 3.65 2.77
C GLU A 15 18.25 4.77 2.00
N ILE A 16 18.86 5.96 1.94
CA ILE A 16 18.32 7.16 1.32
C ILE A 16 19.38 7.77 0.40
N CYS A 17 19.00 8.12 -0.82
CA CYS A 17 19.89 8.85 -1.72
C CYS A 17 20.03 10.31 -1.28
N MET A 18 21.25 10.74 -0.96
CA MET A 18 21.57 12.14 -0.62
C MET A 18 21.32 13.12 -1.78
N GLY A 19 21.19 12.62 -3.01
CA GLY A 19 20.96 13.43 -4.20
C GLY A 19 19.50 13.79 -4.44
N CYS A 20 18.55 12.92 -4.08
CA CYS A 20 17.13 13.09 -4.40
C CYS A 20 16.17 12.76 -3.26
N GLY A 21 16.66 12.34 -2.09
CA GLY A 21 15.86 12.00 -0.91
C GLY A 21 15.03 10.71 -1.04
N ALA A 22 15.04 10.05 -2.20
CA ALA A 22 14.31 8.81 -2.43
C ALA A 22 15.15 7.58 -2.07
N LYS A 23 14.47 6.46 -1.80
CA LYS A 23 15.12 5.16 -1.69
C LYS A 23 15.79 4.80 -3.03
N PRO A 24 17.07 4.40 -3.05
CA PRO A 24 17.83 4.16 -4.28
C PRO A 24 17.19 3.24 -5.32
N LEU A 25 16.44 2.24 -4.87
CA LEU A 25 15.88 1.17 -5.69
C LEU A 25 14.40 1.39 -6.08
N ALA A 26 13.73 2.37 -5.48
CA ALA A 26 12.30 2.60 -5.65
C ALA A 26 11.93 3.22 -7.00
N GLY A 27 12.86 3.95 -7.64
CA GLY A 27 12.64 4.56 -8.95
C GLY A 27 12.78 3.57 -10.11
N ASN A 28 12.28 3.94 -11.29
CA ASN A 28 12.39 3.19 -12.54
C ASN A 28 13.02 4.01 -13.70
N SER A 29 13.49 5.23 -13.43
CA SER A 29 14.00 6.15 -14.46
C SER A 29 15.48 5.91 -14.80
N PHE A 30 16.27 5.30 -13.91
CA PHE A 30 17.69 5.04 -14.14
C PHE A 30 18.12 3.61 -13.79
N CYS A 31 19.20 3.17 -14.43
CA CYS A 31 19.84 1.90 -14.16
C CYS A 31 20.70 1.96 -12.89
N GLN A 32 20.50 1.00 -11.97
CA GLN A 32 21.29 0.85 -10.75
C GLN A 32 22.77 0.46 -10.95
N ALA A 33 23.12 -0.04 -12.13
CA ALA A 33 24.47 -0.54 -12.42
C ALA A 33 25.33 0.47 -13.19
N CYS A 34 24.77 1.19 -14.16
CA CYS A 34 25.52 2.11 -15.02
C CYS A 34 25.02 3.57 -15.01
N GLY A 35 23.91 3.88 -14.32
CA GLY A 35 23.37 5.25 -14.25
C GLY A 35 22.67 5.74 -15.52
N ALA A 36 22.55 4.91 -16.56
CA ALA A 36 21.82 5.27 -17.78
C ALA A 36 20.31 5.42 -17.54
N GLU A 37 19.67 6.32 -18.28
CA GLU A 37 18.21 6.43 -18.32
C GLU A 37 17.57 5.13 -18.81
N THR A 38 16.52 4.70 -18.13
CA THR A 38 15.76 3.49 -18.41
C THR A 38 14.30 3.82 -18.60
N ASN A 39 13.65 3.11 -19.52
CA ASN A 39 12.20 3.19 -19.67
C ASN A 39 11.53 2.59 -18.40
N PRO A 40 10.42 3.16 -17.90
CA PRO A 40 9.71 2.68 -16.71
C PRO A 40 9.29 1.20 -16.76
N LEU A 41 9.15 0.62 -17.96
CA LEU A 41 8.79 -0.79 -18.17
C LEU A 41 9.99 -1.69 -18.55
N ALA A 42 11.21 -1.15 -18.55
CA ALA A 42 12.39 -1.94 -18.91
C ALA A 42 12.78 -2.91 -17.76
N GLU A 43 12.90 -4.19 -18.09
CA GLU A 43 13.42 -5.22 -17.17
C GLU A 43 14.94 -5.37 -17.25
N ILE A 44 15.53 -5.03 -18.40
CA ILE A 44 16.96 -5.13 -18.67
C ILE A 44 17.44 -3.79 -19.21
N CYS A 45 18.58 -3.32 -18.71
CA CYS A 45 19.20 -2.10 -19.24
C CYS A 45 19.81 -2.36 -20.62
N ILE A 46 19.40 -1.57 -21.60
CA ILE A 46 19.86 -1.68 -22.99
C ILE A 46 21.34 -1.27 -23.14
N LYS A 47 21.87 -0.46 -22.21
CA LYS A 47 23.27 0.01 -22.26
C LYS A 47 24.28 -0.91 -21.58
N CYS A 48 23.91 -1.58 -20.48
CA CYS A 48 24.86 -2.39 -19.69
C CYS A 48 24.43 -3.85 -19.48
N GLY A 49 23.24 -4.26 -19.93
CA GLY A 49 22.75 -5.62 -19.76
C GLY A 49 22.36 -6.01 -18.34
N ALA A 50 22.50 -5.12 -17.35
CA ALA A 50 22.09 -5.40 -15.98
C ALA A 50 20.56 -5.56 -15.89
N ARG A 51 20.11 -6.56 -15.14
CA ARG A 51 18.69 -6.69 -14.76
C ARG A 51 18.31 -5.55 -13.81
N LEU A 52 17.23 -4.87 -14.14
CA LEU A 52 16.68 -3.78 -13.36
C LEU A 52 15.79 -4.37 -12.26
N VAL A 53 15.93 -3.88 -11.03
CA VAL A 53 14.99 -4.24 -9.95
C VAL A 53 13.58 -3.78 -10.37
N LYS A 54 12.53 -4.54 -10.12
CA LYS A 54 11.18 -4.07 -10.42
C LYS A 54 10.84 -2.98 -9.42
N ALA A 55 10.54 -1.76 -9.89
CA ALA A 55 9.98 -0.74 -9.01
C ALA A 55 8.62 -1.26 -8.54
N GLU A 56 8.46 -1.50 -7.24
CA GLU A 56 7.18 -1.88 -6.67
C GLU A 56 6.25 -0.67 -6.78
N VAL A 57 5.40 -0.68 -7.80
CA VAL A 57 4.25 0.21 -7.88
C VAL A 57 3.33 -0.21 -6.75
N VAL A 58 3.42 0.50 -5.62
CA VAL A 58 2.42 0.34 -4.55
C VAL A 58 1.15 0.97 -5.09
N ASP A 59 0.27 0.14 -5.64
CA ASP A 59 -1.07 0.56 -6.04
C ASP A 59 -1.85 0.97 -4.78
N ILE A 60 -1.87 2.27 -4.52
CA ILE A 60 -2.63 2.85 -3.42
C ILE A 60 -4.10 2.86 -3.86
N SER A 61 -4.97 2.23 -3.08
CA SER A 61 -6.42 2.23 -3.39
C SER A 61 -6.96 3.67 -3.34
N PRO A 62 -7.79 4.09 -4.32
CA PRO A 62 -8.42 5.41 -4.32
C PRO A 62 -9.48 5.58 -3.22
N LYS A 63 -9.76 4.53 -2.42
CA LYS A 63 -10.72 4.61 -1.31
C LYS A 63 -10.14 5.40 -0.14
N SER A 64 -10.95 6.29 0.43
CA SER A 64 -10.55 7.13 1.55
C SER A 64 -10.53 6.34 2.86
N ARG A 65 -9.47 6.53 3.64
CA ARG A 65 -9.34 6.00 5.01
C ARG A 65 -10.42 6.58 5.92
N LEU A 66 -10.72 7.87 5.77
CA LEU A 66 -11.77 8.55 6.53
C LEU A 66 -13.12 7.87 6.38
N ALA A 67 -13.53 7.57 5.14
CA ALA A 67 -14.79 6.88 4.87
C ALA A 67 -14.83 5.52 5.57
N THR A 68 -13.70 4.80 5.57
CA THR A 68 -13.60 3.48 6.19
C THR A 68 -13.68 3.55 7.72
N THR A 69 -13.05 4.54 8.35
CA THR A 69 -13.13 4.75 9.80
C THR A 69 -14.51 5.22 10.24
N PHE A 70 -15.13 6.15 9.50
CA PHE A 70 -16.48 6.62 9.81
C PHE A 70 -17.52 5.50 9.68
N LEU A 71 -17.45 4.70 8.61
CA LEU A 71 -18.33 3.55 8.41
C LEU A 71 -18.09 2.41 9.40
N CYS A 72 -16.97 2.39 10.12
CA CYS A 72 -16.71 1.40 11.17
C CYS A 72 -17.31 1.85 12.53
N ILE A 73 -17.22 3.15 12.84
CA ILE A 73 -17.59 3.69 14.16
C ILE A 73 -19.10 4.03 14.24
N LEU A 74 -19.66 4.65 13.19
CA LEU A 74 -21.07 5.10 13.18
C LEU A 74 -22.09 3.94 13.32
N PRO A 75 -22.05 2.88 12.49
CA PRO A 75 -23.06 1.83 12.57
C PRO A 75 -22.87 0.90 13.78
N ALA A 76 -21.65 0.79 14.32
CA ALA A 76 -21.40 0.08 15.58
C ALA A 76 -22.08 0.75 16.78
N TRP A 77 -22.16 2.10 16.78
CA TRP A 77 -22.71 2.84 17.92
C TRP A 77 -24.23 3.08 17.82
N ILE A 78 -24.77 3.22 16.59
CA ILE A 78 -26.18 3.61 16.38
C ILE A 78 -27.10 2.40 16.14
N VAL A 79 -26.61 1.31 15.50
CA VAL A 79 -27.50 0.26 14.97
C VAL A 79 -27.13 -1.14 15.48
N GLY A 80 -25.97 -1.35 16.11
CA GLY A 80 -25.49 -2.68 16.49
C GLY A 80 -25.20 -3.60 15.30
N ILE A 81 -25.30 -3.09 14.07
CA ILE A 81 -24.96 -3.81 12.83
C ILE A 81 -23.47 -3.60 12.57
N ALA A 82 -22.66 -4.44 13.20
CA ALA A 82 -21.23 -4.55 12.90
C ALA A 82 -21.05 -5.25 11.55
N GLY A 83 -20.48 -4.56 10.53
CA GLY A 83 -20.09 -5.21 9.27
C GLY A 83 -20.15 -4.36 8.00
N ILE A 84 -20.80 -3.20 8.02
CA ILE A 84 -20.99 -2.33 6.83
C ILE A 84 -19.65 -1.88 6.22
N HIS A 85 -18.64 -1.59 7.06
CA HIS A 85 -17.29 -1.24 6.58
C HIS A 85 -16.62 -2.39 5.83
N ARG A 86 -16.88 -3.65 6.17
CA ARG A 86 -16.33 -4.81 5.43
C ARG A 86 -17.00 -5.02 4.08
N PHE A 87 -18.28 -4.66 3.93
CA PHE A 87 -18.94 -4.61 2.62
C PHE A 87 -18.33 -3.52 1.74
N TYR A 88 -17.99 -2.35 2.30
CA TYR A 88 -17.31 -1.26 1.59
C TYR A 88 -15.90 -1.65 1.09
N LEU A 89 -15.20 -2.48 1.87
CA LEU A 89 -13.89 -3.05 1.52
C LEU A 89 -13.99 -4.26 0.56
N GLY A 90 -15.19 -4.57 0.05
CA GLY A 90 -15.41 -5.68 -0.89
C GLY A 90 -15.27 -7.08 -0.27
N LYS A 91 -15.12 -7.18 1.06
CA LYS A 91 -14.94 -8.44 1.79
C LYS A 91 -16.27 -8.98 2.29
N ILE A 92 -17.17 -9.23 1.34
CA ILE A 92 -18.55 -9.70 1.56
C ILE A 92 -18.59 -10.96 2.42
N GLY A 93 -17.72 -11.94 2.18
CA GLY A 93 -17.69 -13.19 2.95
C GLY A 93 -17.46 -12.98 4.45
N THR A 94 -16.54 -12.07 4.82
CA THR A 94 -16.31 -11.76 6.24
C THR A 94 -17.37 -10.84 6.84
N GLY A 95 -18.04 -10.02 6.02
CA GLY A 95 -19.22 -9.24 6.44
C GLY A 95 -20.41 -10.14 6.77
N ILE A 96 -20.65 -11.18 5.97
CA ILE A 96 -21.70 -12.20 6.23
C ILE A 96 -21.34 -13.03 7.47
N ALA A 97 -20.07 -13.39 7.67
CA ALA A 97 -19.63 -14.07 8.89
C ALA A 97 -19.86 -13.22 10.16
N MET A 98 -19.64 -11.90 10.08
CA MET A 98 -19.96 -10.95 11.15
C MET A 98 -21.47 -10.89 11.44
N LEU A 99 -22.32 -10.95 10.41
CA LEU A 99 -23.79 -10.98 10.58
C LEU A 99 -24.28 -12.30 11.17
N LEU A 100 -23.74 -13.44 10.70
CA LEU A 100 -24.08 -14.78 11.22
C LEU A 100 -23.64 -14.98 12.68
N THR A 101 -22.61 -14.28 13.12
CA THR A 101 -22.13 -14.31 14.52
C THR A 101 -22.81 -13.24 15.40
N LEU A 102 -23.91 -12.62 14.93
CA LEU A 102 -24.63 -11.55 15.63
C LEU A 102 -23.69 -10.42 16.10
N GLY A 103 -22.67 -10.09 15.30
CA GLY A 103 -21.74 -9.01 15.59
C GLY A 103 -20.82 -9.26 16.79
N GLY A 104 -20.58 -10.51 17.19
CA GLY A 104 -19.51 -10.92 18.12
C GLY A 104 -19.16 -9.91 19.23
N LEU A 105 -20.15 -9.46 20.01
CA LEU A 105 -20.03 -8.59 21.19
C LEU A 105 -19.01 -7.42 21.09
N GLY A 106 -18.86 -6.81 19.91
CA GLY A 106 -17.95 -5.66 19.73
C GLY A 106 -16.45 -6.01 19.72
N ILE A 107 -16.05 -7.27 19.88
CA ILE A 107 -14.65 -7.70 19.77
C ILE A 107 -14.17 -7.55 18.32
N TRP A 108 -15.03 -7.93 17.37
CA TRP A 108 -14.74 -7.81 15.95
C TRP A 108 -14.61 -6.36 15.47
N THR A 109 -15.44 -5.45 15.99
CA THR A 109 -15.34 -4.02 15.66
C THR A 109 -14.11 -3.38 16.29
N LEU A 110 -13.71 -3.81 17.49
CA LEU A 110 -12.47 -3.36 18.14
C LEU A 110 -11.22 -3.76 17.34
N ILE A 111 -11.16 -5.01 16.89
CA ILE A 111 -10.07 -5.50 16.03
C ILE A 111 -10.03 -4.67 14.73
N ASP A 112 -11.17 -4.50 14.07
CA ASP A 112 -11.25 -3.74 12.82
C ASP A 112 -10.88 -2.25 13.01
N PHE A 113 -11.23 -1.65 14.15
CA PHE A 113 -10.82 -0.30 14.50
C PHE A 113 -9.30 -0.17 14.65
N ILE A 114 -8.66 -1.11 15.34
CA ILE A 114 -7.19 -1.16 15.53
C ILE A 114 -6.48 -1.31 14.17
N PHE A 115 -7.08 -1.99 13.18
CA PHE A 115 -6.51 -2.10 11.83
C PHE A 115 -6.84 -0.91 10.91
N ALA A 116 -7.98 -0.24 11.13
CA ALA A 116 -8.42 0.92 10.36
C ALA A 116 -7.58 2.17 10.64
N VAL A 117 -7.28 2.46 11.91
CA VAL A 117 -6.49 3.64 12.34
C VAL A 117 -5.11 3.70 11.68
N PRO A 118 -4.26 2.65 11.71
CA PRO A 118 -2.96 2.67 11.05
C PRO A 118 -3.05 2.61 9.52
N GLY A 119 -4.24 2.42 8.93
CA GLY A 119 -4.40 2.33 7.47
C GLY A 119 -3.78 1.08 6.87
N ASN A 120 -3.61 0.03 7.69
CA ASN A 120 -3.07 -1.26 7.24
C ASN A 120 -4.17 -2.18 6.69
N MET A 121 -5.33 -1.61 6.36
CA MET A 121 -6.42 -2.34 5.75
C MET A 121 -6.16 -2.52 4.27
N LYS A 122 -6.20 -3.78 3.85
CA LYS A 122 -6.10 -4.19 2.46
C LYS A 122 -7.50 -4.36 1.87
N ASP A 123 -7.72 -3.79 0.70
CA ASP A 123 -8.92 -4.01 -0.12
C ASP A 123 -8.96 -5.48 -0.63
N LYS A 124 -10.06 -5.90 -1.26
CA LYS A 124 -10.22 -7.22 -1.91
C LYS A 124 -9.11 -7.52 -2.91
N GLU A 125 -8.54 -6.48 -3.52
CA GLU A 125 -7.44 -6.55 -4.48
C GLU A 125 -6.04 -6.56 -3.83
N GLY A 126 -5.94 -6.60 -2.49
CA GLY A 126 -4.66 -6.58 -1.77
C GLY A 126 -3.99 -5.20 -1.69
N LYS A 127 -4.60 -4.17 -2.30
CA LYS A 127 -4.12 -2.78 -2.33
C LYS A 127 -4.23 -2.12 -0.95
N LEU A 128 -3.23 -1.32 -0.60
CA LEU A 128 -3.17 -0.59 0.67
C LEU A 128 -4.02 0.69 0.58
N ILE A 129 -4.85 0.93 1.59
CA ILE A 129 -5.71 2.11 1.69
C ILE A 129 -4.96 3.17 2.51
N LYS A 130 -4.16 4.01 1.84
CA LYS A 130 -3.32 5.05 2.49
C LYS A 130 -3.84 6.48 2.35
N ASN A 131 -4.75 6.73 1.40
CA ASN A 131 -5.30 8.05 1.13
C ASN A 131 -6.23 8.50 2.26
N TRP A 132 -5.98 9.67 2.85
CA TRP A 132 -6.85 10.28 3.86
C TRP A 132 -8.09 10.89 3.21
#